data_AF-A0A929JUL1-F1
#
_entry.id   AF-A0A929JUL1-F1
#
_cell.length_a   1.000
_cell.length_b   1.000
_cell.length_c   1.000
_cell.angle_alpha   90.00
_cell.angle_beta   90.00
_cell.angle_gamma   90.00
#
_symmetry.space_group_name_H-M   'P 1'
#
loop_
_entity.id
_entity.type
_entity.pdbx_description
1 polymer ?
#
loop_
_entity_poly.entity_id
_entity_poly.type
_entity_poly.pdbx_seq_one_letter_code
_entity_poly.pdbx_strand_id
1 'polypeptide(L)'
;LGEDELLELAKRFEKGVHVATPVFDGAKEAQVKELLQSAGYPSKGQTTLYDGRTGEPFDNRVTVGVMYMLKLHHLVDDKIHARSIGPYSLVTQQPLGGKAQFGGQRLGEMEVWAMEAYGAAYALQEFLTVKSDDMAGRTRMYEKIVKGENVLEAGVPESFNVLVKELQGLGLNIELSEKKK
;
A
#
# COMPACT_ATOMS: atom_id res chain seq x y z
N LEU A 1 22.01 12.72 -49.82
CA LEU A 1 20.69 13.18 -49.36
C LEU A 1 20.32 14.35 -50.23
N GLY A 2 19.15 14.31 -50.87
CA GLY A 2 18.58 15.51 -51.47
C GLY A 2 18.26 16.55 -50.39
N GLU A 3 18.13 17.82 -50.76
CA GLU A 3 17.78 18.89 -49.80
C GLU A 3 16.48 18.58 -49.03
N ASP A 4 15.49 18.01 -49.73
CA ASP A 4 14.20 17.64 -49.14
C ASP A 4 14.33 16.52 -48.07
N GLU A 5 15.17 15.52 -48.33
CA GLU A 5 15.41 14.43 -47.37
C GLU A 5 16.15 14.92 -46.12
N LEU A 6 17.06 15.88 -46.29
CA LEU A 6 17.80 16.48 -45.18
C LEU A 6 16.86 17.28 -44.26
N LEU A 7 15.93 18.05 -44.86
CA LEU A 7 14.92 18.81 -44.14
C LEU A 7 13.97 17.91 -43.36
N GLU A 8 13.54 16.78 -43.94
CA GLU A 8 12.75 15.79 -43.21
C GLU A 8 13.51 15.19 -42.03
N LEU A 9 14.79 14.86 -42.23
CA LEU A 9 15.62 14.29 -41.18
C LEU A 9 15.81 15.27 -40.02
N ALA A 10 16.08 16.55 -40.31
CA ALA A 10 16.23 17.59 -39.30
C ALA A 10 14.95 17.75 -38.45
N LYS A 11 13.77 17.72 -39.09
CA LYS A 11 12.47 17.78 -38.39
C LYS A 11 12.27 16.60 -37.43
N ARG A 12 12.75 15.39 -37.78
CA ARG A 12 12.61 14.22 -36.90
C ARG A 12 13.39 14.33 -35.59
N PHE A 13 14.51 15.05 -35.59
CA PHE A 13 15.40 15.18 -34.42
C PHE A 13 15.23 16.48 -33.64
N GLU A 14 14.22 17.28 -33.96
CA GLU A 14 13.92 18.55 -33.28
C GLU A 14 13.77 18.39 -31.75
N LYS A 15 13.17 17.26 -31.30
CA LYS A 15 12.94 16.97 -29.87
C LYS A 15 14.13 16.34 -29.15
N GLY A 16 15.21 16.04 -29.87
CA GLY A 16 16.40 15.38 -29.33
C GLY A 16 16.95 14.32 -30.27
N VAL A 17 18.27 14.14 -30.23
CA VAL A 17 18.97 13.11 -31.00
C VAL A 17 18.84 11.77 -30.26
N HIS A 18 18.31 10.75 -30.94
CA HIS A 18 18.26 9.40 -30.38
C HIS A 18 19.65 8.78 -30.37
N VAL A 19 20.05 8.23 -29.22
CA VAL A 19 21.32 7.54 -29.03
C VAL A 19 21.09 6.07 -28.69
N ALA A 20 21.96 5.20 -29.18
CA ALA A 20 21.95 3.78 -28.85
C ALA A 20 23.24 3.44 -28.10
N THR A 21 23.11 2.75 -26.98
CA THR A 21 24.24 2.21 -26.21
C THR A 21 24.03 0.71 -26.01
N PRO A 22 24.71 -0.14 -26.80
CA PRO A 22 24.67 -1.58 -26.63
C PRO A 22 25.09 -2.02 -25.23
N VAL A 23 24.55 -3.16 -24.76
CA VAL A 23 24.76 -3.66 -23.39
C VAL A 23 26.25 -3.91 -23.08
N PHE A 24 27.02 -4.38 -24.06
CA PHE A 24 28.44 -4.76 -23.88
C PHE A 24 29.43 -3.87 -24.63
N ASP A 25 28.94 -2.93 -25.45
CA ASP A 25 29.76 -1.96 -26.20
C ASP A 25 29.11 -0.57 -26.10
N GLY A 26 28.91 -0.13 -24.85
CA GLY A 26 28.23 1.13 -24.54
C GLY A 26 29.11 2.36 -24.75
N ALA A 27 28.48 3.54 -24.68
CA ALA A 27 29.19 4.80 -24.76
C ALA A 27 30.14 4.97 -23.57
N LYS A 28 31.39 5.34 -23.86
CA LYS A 28 32.41 5.65 -22.84
C LYS A 28 32.18 7.05 -22.28
N GLU A 29 32.59 7.27 -21.03
CA GLU A 29 32.44 8.58 -20.35
C GLU A 29 33.05 9.74 -21.16
N ALA A 30 34.22 9.53 -21.79
CA ALA A 30 34.87 10.55 -22.62
C ALA A 30 33.99 10.99 -23.80
N GLN A 31 33.31 10.05 -24.46
CA GLN A 31 32.40 10.34 -25.59
C GLN A 31 31.16 11.10 -25.11
N VAL A 32 30.64 10.79 -23.92
CA VAL A 32 29.52 11.53 -23.32
C VAL A 32 29.93 12.98 -23.02
N LYS A 33 31.13 13.19 -22.46
CA LYS A 33 31.66 14.53 -22.18
C LYS A 33 31.86 15.36 -23.45
N GLU A 34 32.36 14.73 -24.51
CA GLU A 34 32.55 15.37 -25.82
C GLU A 34 31.21 15.80 -26.43
N LEU A 35 30.20 14.93 -26.39
CA LEU A 35 28.85 15.25 -26.87
C LEU A 35 28.22 16.39 -26.07
N LEU A 36 28.34 16.37 -24.73
CA LEU A 36 27.86 17.47 -23.88
C LEU A 36 28.52 18.80 -24.26
N GLN A 37 29.83 18.80 -24.48
CA GLN A 37 30.55 20.00 -24.92
C GLN A 37 30.14 20.48 -26.30
N SER A 38 29.95 19.57 -27.27
CA SER A 38 29.48 19.92 -28.62
C SER A 38 28.06 20.52 -28.62
N ALA A 39 27.25 20.12 -27.64
CA ALA A 39 25.91 20.65 -27.43
C ALA A 39 25.88 21.93 -26.59
N GLY A 40 27.04 22.45 -26.16
CA GLY A 40 27.16 23.69 -25.38
C GLY A 40 26.90 23.51 -23.87
N TYR A 41 26.86 22.28 -23.36
CA TYR A 41 26.65 21.99 -21.94
C TYR A 41 27.96 21.73 -21.18
N PRO A 42 27.97 21.92 -19.84
CA PRO A 42 29.11 21.58 -19.01
C PRO A 42 29.48 20.10 -19.12
N SER A 43 30.78 19.79 -19.24
CA SER A 43 31.27 18.41 -19.34
C SER A 43 30.91 17.52 -18.15
N LYS A 44 30.63 18.10 -16.98
CA LYS A 44 30.16 17.37 -15.79
C LYS A 44 28.66 17.08 -15.78
N GLY A 45 27.87 17.59 -16.74
CA GLY A 45 26.41 17.45 -16.76
C GLY A 45 25.70 18.16 -15.60
N GLN A 46 26.38 19.11 -14.96
CA GLN A 46 25.90 19.83 -13.77
C GLN A 46 25.65 21.30 -14.10
N THR A 47 24.52 21.83 -13.64
CA THR A 47 24.13 23.23 -13.80
C THR A 47 23.67 23.84 -12.48
N THR A 48 23.65 25.18 -12.39
CA THR A 48 23.04 25.88 -11.27
C THR A 48 21.52 25.87 -11.44
N LEU A 49 20.82 25.27 -10.49
CA LEU A 49 19.37 25.33 -10.41
C LEU A 49 18.95 26.47 -9.47
N TYR A 50 17.71 26.91 -9.61
CA TYR A 50 17.09 27.94 -8.77
C TYR A 50 15.84 27.36 -8.09
N ASP A 51 15.60 27.67 -6.81
CA ASP A 51 14.38 27.23 -6.13
C ASP A 51 13.17 27.97 -6.74
N GLY A 52 12.20 27.20 -7.25
CA GLY A 52 10.99 27.74 -7.87
C GLY A 52 10.05 28.50 -6.91
N ARG A 53 10.28 28.43 -5.60
CA ARG A 53 9.52 29.17 -4.59
C ARG A 53 10.15 30.51 -4.21
N THR A 54 11.48 30.57 -4.09
CA THR A 54 12.19 31.77 -3.62
C THR A 54 12.94 32.52 -4.71
N GLY A 55 13.34 31.84 -5.79
CA GLY A 55 14.17 32.39 -6.86
C GLY A 55 15.67 32.41 -6.55
N GLU A 56 16.09 31.93 -5.38
CA GLU A 56 17.51 31.86 -5.01
C GLU A 56 18.21 30.65 -5.66
N PRO A 57 19.50 30.77 -6.01
CA PRO A 57 20.27 29.65 -6.54
C PRO A 57 20.54 28.61 -5.45
N PHE A 58 20.57 27.32 -5.81
CA PHE A 58 21.05 26.28 -4.89
C PHE A 58 22.56 26.42 -4.63
N ASP A 59 23.01 26.09 -3.42
CA ASP A 59 24.41 26.20 -2.99
C ASP A 59 25.39 25.40 -3.87
N ASN A 60 24.94 24.24 -4.35
CA ASN A 60 25.75 23.32 -5.16
C ASN A 60 25.14 23.14 -6.55
N ARG A 61 26.01 22.93 -7.55
CA ARG A 61 25.56 22.56 -8.89
C ARG A 61 24.92 21.18 -8.87
N VAL A 62 23.80 21.04 -9.57
CA VAL A 62 22.98 19.82 -9.60
C VAL A 62 23.12 19.15 -10.96
N THR A 63 23.24 17.82 -10.96
CA THR A 63 23.22 17.03 -12.19
C THR A 63 21.80 17.01 -12.75
N VAL A 64 21.64 17.46 -13.99
CA VAL A 64 20.34 17.51 -14.68
C VAL A 64 20.49 16.77 -16.00
N GLY A 65 19.50 15.97 -16.35
CA GLY A 65 19.50 15.22 -17.60
C GLY A 65 18.14 14.61 -17.90
N VAL A 66 18.05 13.98 -19.06
CA VAL A 66 16.84 13.28 -19.51
C VAL A 66 16.98 11.81 -19.15
N MET A 67 16.19 11.36 -18.18
CA MET A 67 16.09 9.94 -17.82
C MET A 67 14.81 9.36 -18.41
N TYR A 68 14.90 8.20 -19.04
CA TYR A 68 13.73 7.47 -19.50
C TYR A 68 13.03 6.83 -18.29
N MET A 69 11.81 7.29 -17.99
CA MET A 69 11.02 6.81 -16.86
C MET A 69 9.88 5.92 -17.33
N LEU A 70 9.64 4.84 -16.58
CA LEU A 70 8.50 3.94 -16.78
C LEU A 70 7.52 4.07 -15.63
N LYS A 71 6.22 4.16 -15.95
CA LYS A 71 5.14 4.07 -14.97
C LYS A 71 4.73 2.61 -14.83
N LEU A 72 4.93 2.03 -13.64
CA LEU A 72 4.49 0.67 -13.35
C LEU A 72 2.96 0.60 -13.22
N HIS A 73 2.40 -0.60 -13.44
CA HIS A 73 0.96 -0.86 -13.28
C HIS A 73 0.47 -0.79 -11.81
N HIS A 74 1.35 -0.48 -10.86
CA HIS A 74 1.00 -0.37 -9.43
C HIS A 74 0.33 0.96 -9.12
N LEU A 75 -0.90 1.14 -9.58
CA LEU A 75 -1.68 2.35 -9.34
C LEU A 75 -2.25 2.37 -7.92
N VAL A 76 -2.26 3.55 -7.31
CA VAL A 76 -2.82 3.74 -5.96
C VAL A 76 -4.33 3.51 -5.94
N ASP A 77 -5.04 3.93 -6.99
CA ASP A 77 -6.49 3.79 -7.12
C ASP A 77 -6.93 2.31 -7.07
N ASP A 78 -6.10 1.42 -7.62
CA ASP A 78 -6.34 -0.03 -7.57
C ASP A 78 -6.09 -0.61 -6.17
N LYS A 79 -5.27 0.05 -5.35
CA LYS A 79 -4.88 -0.42 -4.01
C LYS A 79 -5.74 0.15 -2.89
N ILE A 80 -6.39 1.29 -3.08
CA ILE A 80 -7.29 1.86 -2.07
C ILE A 80 -8.46 0.91 -1.84
N HIS A 81 -8.69 0.56 -0.57
CA HIS A 81 -9.78 -0.28 -0.11
C HIS A 81 -10.17 0.10 1.32
N ALA A 82 -11.46 0.25 1.57
CA ALA A 82 -12.00 0.56 2.89
C ALA A 82 -13.31 -0.19 3.11
N ARG A 83 -13.56 -0.56 4.37
CA ARG A 83 -14.75 -1.31 4.77
C ARG A 83 -15.21 -0.81 6.14
N SER A 84 -16.52 -0.55 6.26
CA SER A 84 -17.20 -0.38 7.54
C SER A 84 -17.90 -1.69 7.95
N ILE A 85 -18.93 -2.09 7.20
CA ILE A 85 -19.66 -3.36 7.34
C ILE A 85 -19.72 -4.02 5.95
N GLY A 86 -19.83 -5.34 5.90
CA GLY A 86 -19.89 -6.08 4.66
C GLY A 86 -20.29 -7.54 4.88
N PRO A 87 -20.13 -8.41 3.87
CA PRO A 87 -20.45 -9.82 3.99
C PRO A 87 -19.51 -10.54 4.97
N TYR A 88 -20.03 -11.62 5.55
CA TYR A 88 -19.35 -12.48 6.51
C TYR A 88 -19.35 -13.94 6.01
N SER A 89 -18.36 -14.70 6.46
CA SER A 89 -18.25 -16.13 6.22
C SER A 89 -19.41 -16.88 6.87
N LEU A 90 -19.96 -17.89 6.19
CA LEU A 90 -21.03 -18.73 6.74
C LEU A 90 -20.57 -19.56 7.94
N VAL A 91 -19.33 -20.05 7.91
CA VAL A 91 -18.81 -20.99 8.92
C VAL A 91 -18.26 -20.24 10.12
N THR A 92 -17.30 -19.33 9.88
CA THR A 92 -16.57 -18.65 10.96
C THR A 92 -17.20 -17.34 11.40
N GLN A 93 -18.22 -16.85 10.69
CA GLN A 93 -18.86 -15.55 10.92
C GLN A 93 -17.91 -14.33 10.87
N GLN A 94 -16.67 -14.52 10.40
CA GLN A 94 -15.68 -13.46 10.22
C GLN A 94 -15.92 -12.69 8.91
N PRO A 95 -15.49 -11.42 8.83
CA PRO A 95 -15.45 -10.66 7.59
C PRO A 95 -14.78 -11.44 6.45
N LEU A 96 -15.38 -11.44 5.25
CA LEU A 96 -14.73 -12.03 4.07
C LEU A 96 -13.39 -11.33 3.76
N GLY A 97 -12.50 -11.99 3.02
CA GLY A 97 -11.21 -11.43 2.61
C GLY A 97 -11.23 -10.85 1.18
N GLY A 98 -10.39 -9.83 0.95
CA GLY A 98 -10.10 -9.29 -0.38
C GLY A 98 -11.01 -8.15 -0.85
N LYS A 99 -10.45 -7.24 -1.68
CA LYS A 99 -11.14 -6.05 -2.19
C LYS A 99 -12.43 -6.38 -2.96
N ALA A 100 -12.43 -7.45 -3.76
CA ALA A 100 -13.57 -7.87 -4.57
C ALA A 100 -14.81 -8.28 -3.75
N GLN A 101 -14.62 -8.74 -2.52
CA GLN A 101 -15.70 -9.18 -1.62
C GLN A 101 -16.00 -8.14 -0.53
N PHE A 102 -15.55 -6.89 -0.73
CA PHE A 102 -15.57 -5.85 0.30
C PHE A 102 -15.00 -6.37 1.62
N GLY A 103 -13.87 -7.06 1.54
CA GLY A 103 -13.31 -7.82 2.65
C GLY A 103 -12.70 -6.97 3.76
N GLY A 104 -12.61 -7.54 4.96
CA GLY A 104 -11.92 -6.93 6.08
C GLY A 104 -10.40 -7.09 5.98
N GLN A 105 -9.67 -6.28 6.74
CA GLN A 105 -8.23 -6.47 6.90
C GLN A 105 -7.98 -7.60 7.91
N ARG A 106 -6.95 -8.40 7.66
CA ARG A 106 -6.50 -9.40 8.63
C ARG A 106 -5.74 -8.70 9.75
N LEU A 107 -6.22 -8.85 10.98
CA LEU A 107 -5.45 -8.60 12.19
C LEU A 107 -4.85 -9.93 12.64
N GLY A 108 -3.53 -10.08 12.53
CA GLY A 108 -2.82 -11.30 12.86
C GLY A 108 -2.25 -11.28 14.27
N GLU A 109 -1.56 -12.37 14.60
CA GLU A 109 -0.91 -12.58 15.90
C GLU A 109 0.10 -11.47 16.24
N MET A 110 0.87 -11.00 15.25
CA MET A 110 1.85 -9.93 15.46
C MET A 110 1.19 -8.59 15.80
N GLU A 111 0.05 -8.28 15.18
CA GLU A 111 -0.69 -7.06 15.52
C GLU A 111 -1.38 -7.17 16.89
N VAL A 112 -1.82 -8.37 17.28
CA VAL A 112 -2.33 -8.63 18.63
C VAL A 112 -1.24 -8.37 19.68
N TRP A 113 -0.02 -8.89 19.49
CA TRP A 113 1.10 -8.62 20.40
C TRP A 113 1.42 -7.14 20.54
N ALA A 114 1.35 -6.38 19.44
CA ALA A 114 1.55 -4.94 19.49
C ALA A 114 0.50 -4.27 20.41
N MET A 115 -0.77 -4.65 20.30
CA MET A 115 -1.85 -4.12 21.14
C MET A 115 -1.70 -4.51 22.62
N GLU A 116 -1.28 -5.74 22.88
CA GLU A 116 -1.00 -6.24 24.24
C GLU A 116 0.16 -5.48 24.89
N ALA A 117 1.23 -5.20 24.14
CA ALA A 117 2.38 -4.45 24.65
C ALA A 117 2.02 -3.03 25.09
N TYR A 118 1.05 -2.38 24.43
CA TYR A 118 0.53 -1.08 24.84
C TYR A 118 -0.51 -1.16 25.98
N GLY A 119 -0.93 -2.36 26.38
CA GLY A 119 -2.00 -2.54 27.37
C GLY A 119 -3.38 -2.13 26.84
N ALA A 120 -3.59 -2.12 25.52
CA ALA A 120 -4.82 -1.67 24.88
C ALA A 120 -5.95 -2.73 24.92
N ALA A 121 -6.28 -3.22 26.13
CA ALA A 121 -7.15 -4.37 26.34
C ALA A 121 -8.55 -4.20 25.73
N TYR A 122 -9.19 -3.04 25.90
CA TYR A 122 -10.54 -2.78 25.35
C TYR A 122 -10.56 -2.74 23.83
N ALA A 123 -9.54 -2.12 23.21
CA ALA A 123 -9.44 -2.06 21.76
C ALA A 123 -9.15 -3.45 21.16
N LEU A 124 -8.26 -4.22 21.80
CA LEU A 124 -8.01 -5.60 21.41
C LEU A 124 -9.28 -6.45 21.55
N GLN A 125 -10.01 -6.33 22.65
CA GLN A 125 -11.28 -7.02 22.86
C GLN A 125 -12.30 -6.66 21.77
N GLU A 126 -12.40 -5.38 21.39
CA GLU A 126 -13.27 -4.94 20.32
C GLU A 126 -12.92 -5.60 18.98
N PHE A 127 -11.62 -5.63 18.62
CA PHE A 127 -11.13 -6.28 17.40
C PHE A 127 -11.41 -7.78 17.35
N LEU A 128 -11.22 -8.47 18.48
CA LEU A 128 -11.41 -9.93 18.56
C LEU A 128 -12.88 -10.36 18.67
N THR A 129 -13.81 -9.44 18.99
CA THR A 129 -15.22 -9.76 19.22
C THR A 129 -16.13 -9.02 18.24
N VAL A 130 -16.61 -7.84 18.61
CA VAL A 130 -17.67 -7.09 17.93
C VAL A 130 -17.28 -6.57 16.55
N LYS A 131 -15.97 -6.44 16.25
CA LYS A 131 -15.46 -6.10 14.90
C LYS A 131 -15.16 -7.33 14.03
N SER A 132 -15.28 -8.54 14.58
CA SER A 132 -14.97 -9.80 13.91
C SER A 132 -16.21 -10.70 13.84
N ASP A 133 -16.37 -11.63 14.79
CA ASP A 133 -17.25 -12.80 14.70
C ASP A 133 -18.30 -12.89 15.81
N ASP A 134 -18.37 -11.92 16.73
CA ASP A 134 -19.51 -11.81 17.66
C ASP A 134 -20.75 -11.28 16.91
N MET A 135 -21.60 -12.21 16.45
CA MET A 135 -22.80 -11.88 15.66
C MET A 135 -23.79 -10.98 16.40
N ALA A 136 -24.00 -11.20 17.69
CA ALA A 136 -24.96 -10.42 18.48
C ALA A 136 -24.33 -9.09 18.94
N GLY A 137 -23.04 -9.11 19.30
CA GLY A 137 -22.28 -7.93 19.69
C GLY A 137 -22.12 -6.92 18.56
N ARG A 138 -21.82 -7.36 17.32
CA ARG A 138 -21.65 -6.44 16.18
C ARG A 138 -22.91 -5.66 15.82
N THR A 139 -24.08 -6.32 15.85
CA THR A 139 -25.37 -5.67 15.55
C THR A 139 -25.72 -4.65 16.62
N ARG A 140 -25.58 -5.01 17.90
CA ARG A 140 -25.80 -4.10 19.02
C ARG A 140 -24.84 -2.91 18.98
N MET A 141 -23.56 -3.16 18.70
CA MET A 141 -22.54 -2.12 18.59
C MET A 141 -22.90 -1.13 17.49
N TYR A 142 -23.34 -1.60 16.32
CA TYR A 142 -23.78 -0.73 15.24
C TYR A 142 -24.97 0.15 15.64
N GLU A 143 -26.02 -0.44 16.21
CA GLU A 143 -27.19 0.32 16.69
C GLU A 143 -26.82 1.37 17.74
N LYS A 144 -25.90 1.03 18.64
CA LYS A 144 -25.39 1.89 19.70
C LYS A 144 -24.59 3.07 19.15
N ILE A 145 -23.70 2.83 18.19
CA ILE A 145 -22.96 3.90 17.50
C ILE A 145 -23.93 4.87 16.82
N VAL A 146 -24.97 4.36 16.17
CA VAL A 146 -26.01 5.20 15.52
C VAL A 146 -26.78 6.04 16.56
N LYS A 147 -27.00 5.52 17.76
CA LYS A 147 -27.62 6.24 18.89
C LYS A 147 -26.68 7.19 19.63
N GLY A 148 -25.37 7.17 19.34
CA GLY A 148 -24.36 7.95 20.03
C GLY A 148 -23.89 7.38 21.38
N GLU A 149 -24.23 6.11 21.68
CA GLU A 149 -23.88 5.44 22.93
C GLU A 149 -22.72 4.47 22.70
N ASN A 150 -21.47 4.87 22.95
CA ASN A 150 -20.30 4.04 22.64
C ASN A 150 -19.92 3.07 23.78
N VAL A 151 -20.83 2.18 24.16
CA VAL A 151 -20.60 1.17 25.22
C VAL A 151 -20.31 -0.20 24.61
N LEU A 152 -19.14 -0.76 24.94
CA LEU A 152 -18.72 -2.10 24.51
C LEU A 152 -19.44 -3.19 25.32
N GLU A 153 -20.22 -4.01 24.62
CA GLU A 153 -20.81 -5.25 25.14
C GLU A 153 -20.30 -6.43 24.32
N ALA A 154 -19.14 -6.98 24.72
CA ALA A 154 -18.52 -8.11 24.06
C ALA A 154 -19.09 -9.44 24.58
N GLY A 155 -19.50 -10.31 23.66
CA GLY A 155 -19.84 -11.71 23.93
C GLY A 155 -18.66 -12.66 23.71
N VAL A 156 -18.98 -13.94 23.55
CA VAL A 156 -18.00 -14.98 23.18
C VAL A 156 -17.89 -15.02 21.64
N PRO A 157 -16.66 -14.99 21.07
CA PRO A 157 -16.43 -15.16 19.63
C PRO A 157 -17.03 -16.44 19.07
N GLU A 158 -17.59 -16.38 17.86
CA GLU A 158 -18.11 -17.59 17.20
C GLU A 158 -16.99 -18.57 16.83
N SER A 159 -15.79 -18.08 16.51
CA SER A 159 -14.62 -18.95 16.31
C SER A 159 -14.30 -19.84 17.51
N PHE A 160 -14.51 -19.34 18.73
CA PHE A 160 -14.35 -20.14 19.94
C PHE A 160 -15.46 -21.20 20.08
N ASN A 161 -16.71 -20.86 19.76
CA ASN A 161 -17.81 -21.82 19.75
C ASN A 161 -17.57 -22.95 18.73
N VAL A 162 -17.11 -22.60 17.52
CA VAL A 162 -16.74 -23.56 16.48
C VAL A 162 -15.65 -24.50 16.99
N LEU A 163 -14.59 -23.97 17.60
CA LEU A 163 -13.51 -24.79 18.19
C LEU A 163 -14.04 -25.79 19.23
N VAL A 164 -14.91 -25.35 20.15
CA VAL A 164 -15.51 -26.24 21.16
C VAL A 164 -16.32 -27.35 20.49
N LYS A 165 -17.09 -27.02 19.45
CA LYS A 165 -17.91 -28.00 18.73
C LYS A 165 -17.06 -28.99 17.92
N GLU A 166 -15.96 -28.55 17.32
CA GLU A 166 -15.02 -29.42 16.62
C GLU A 166 -14.38 -30.43 17.58
N LEU A 167 -13.95 -29.98 18.76
CA LEU A 167 -13.38 -30.86 19.79
C LEU A 167 -14.42 -31.85 20.36
N GLN A 168 -15.67 -31.40 20.58
CA GLN A 168 -16.77 -32.28 20.96
C GLN A 168 -17.08 -33.32 19.87
N GLY A 169 -16.95 -32.96 18.59
CA GLY A 169 -17.07 -33.88 17.46
C GLY A 169 -16.03 -35.00 17.44
N LEU A 170 -14.86 -34.79 18.07
CA LEU A 170 -13.84 -35.82 18.28
C LEU A 170 -14.16 -36.76 19.46
N GLY A 171 -15.25 -36.54 20.19
CA GLY A 171 -15.62 -37.30 21.38
C GLY A 171 -14.98 -36.79 22.67
N LEU A 172 -14.39 -35.59 22.68
CA LEU A 172 -13.86 -34.96 23.88
C LEU A 172 -14.98 -34.23 24.63
N ASN A 173 -15.14 -34.47 25.93
CA ASN A 173 -16.07 -33.68 26.73
C ASN A 173 -15.43 -32.35 27.14
N ILE A 174 -15.91 -31.25 26.57
CA ILE A 174 -15.48 -29.89 26.88
C ILE A 174 -16.70 -29.08 27.28
N GLU A 175 -16.65 -28.53 28.48
CA GLU A 175 -17.70 -27.71 29.08
C GLU A 175 -17.09 -26.42 29.64
N LEU A 176 -17.85 -25.32 29.57
CA LEU A 176 -17.47 -24.08 30.23
C LEU A 176 -17.79 -24.22 31.71
N SER A 177 -16.77 -24.31 32.55
CA SER A 177 -16.94 -24.34 34.00
C SER A 177 -17.31 -22.95 34.51
N GLU A 178 -18.49 -22.80 35.09
CA GLU A 178 -18.78 -21.61 35.88
C GLU A 178 -17.93 -21.64 37.16
N LYS A 179 -17.10 -20.61 37.36
CA LYS A 179 -16.50 -20.38 38.67
C LYS A 179 -17.65 -20.05 39.64
N LYS A 180 -17.95 -20.96 40.58
CA LYS A 180 -18.75 -20.61 41.75
C LYS A 180 -18.07 -19.41 42.42
N LYS A 181 -18.77 -18.27 42.42
CA LYS A 181 -18.38 -17.09 43.20
C LYS A 181 -18.34 -17.43 44.69
#